data_AF-A0A1I7AUE3-F1
#
_entry.id   AF-A0A1I7AUE3-F1
#
_cell.length_a   1.000
_cell.length_b   1.000
_cell.length_c   1.000
_cell.angle_alpha   90.00
_cell.angle_beta   90.00
_cell.angle_gamma   90.00
#
_symmetry.space_group_name_H-M   'P 1'
#
loop_
_entity.id
_entity.type
_entity.pdbx_description
1 polymer ?
#
loop_
_entity_poly.entity_id
_entity_poly.type
_entity_poly.pdbx_seq_one_letter_code
_entity_poly.pdbx_strand_id
1 'polypeptide(L)' 'MYRHMAEMRINRDKNNRTSIYLPAFLRDKFNLQNGSLVDIDTDGKNIIITPKNKNGV' A
#
# COMPACT_ATOMS: atom_id res chain seq x y z
N MET A 1 -7.45 -25.60 0.38
CA MET A 1 -7.89 -24.21 0.68
C MET A 1 -6.87 -23.27 0.06
N TYR A 2 -7.04 -22.87 -1.20
CA TYR A 2 -6.04 -22.06 -1.91
C TYR A 2 -6.18 -20.60 -1.49
N ARG A 3 -5.16 -20.07 -0.79
CA ARG A 3 -5.01 -18.61 -0.64
C ARG A 3 -4.61 -18.08 -2.01
N HIS A 4 -5.57 -17.51 -2.74
CA HIS A 4 -5.27 -16.70 -3.93
C HIS A 4 -4.52 -15.45 -3.45
N MET A 5 -3.20 -15.54 -3.35
CA MET A 5 -2.36 -14.37 -3.16
C MET A 5 -2.39 -13.60 -4.48
N ALA A 6 -2.98 -12.41 -4.47
CA ALA A 6 -2.96 -11.54 -5.64
C ALA A 6 -1.49 -11.22 -5.97
N GLU A 7 -1.03 -11.61 -7.16
CA GLU A 7 0.30 -11.24 -7.64
C GLU A 7 0.34 -9.73 -7.85
N MET A 8 1.06 -9.01 -6.99
CA MET A 8 1.25 -7.57 -7.10
C MET A 8 2.53 -7.29 -7.89
N ARG A 9 2.42 -6.56 -8.99
CA ARG A 9 3.59 -6.08 -9.75
C ARG A 9 4.14 -4.81 -9.12
N ILE A 10 5.46 -4.79 -8.94
CA ILE A 10 6.21 -3.59 -8.56
C ILE A 10 6.64 -2.89 -9.85
N ASN A 11 6.27 -1.62 -9.99
CA ASN A 11 6.66 -0.79 -11.12
C ASN A 11 7.72 0.21 -10.68
N ARG A 12 8.70 0.48 -11.53
CA ARG A 12 9.73 1.49 -11.30
C ARG A 12 9.74 2.44 -12.48
N ASP A 13 9.60 3.74 -12.21
CA ASP A 13 9.62 4.76 -13.27
C ASP A 13 11.05 5.18 -13.65
N LYS A 14 11.15 6.02 -14.69
CA LYS A 14 12.42 6.58 -15.18
C LYS A 14 13.16 7.47 -14.15
N ASN A 15 12.44 7.97 -13.15
CA ASN A 15 12.99 8.79 -12.06
C ASN A 15 13.32 7.94 -10.83
N ASN A 16 13.40 6.61 -11.01
CA ASN A 16 13.71 5.68 -9.94
C ASN A 16 12.64 5.55 -8.85
N ARG A 17 11.43 6.08 -9.07
CA ARG A 17 10.31 5.96 -8.13
C ARG A 17 9.66 4.60 -8.28
N THR A 18 9.49 3.93 -7.16
CA THR A 18 8.83 2.62 -7.09
C THR A 18 7.36 2.82 -6.72
N SER A 19 6.46 2.17 -7.46
CA SER A 19 5.02 2.18 -7.21
C SER A 19 4.44 0.78 -7.27
N ILE A 20 3.41 0.54 -6.47
CA ILE A 20 2.62 -0.69 -6.47
C ILE A 20 1.16 -0.33 -6.72
N TYR A 21 0.45 -1.21 -7.41
CA TYR A 21 -0.99 -1.12 -7.51
C TYR A 21 -1.60 -1.82 -6.30
N LEU A 22 -2.33 -1.09 -5.47
CA LEU A 22 -3.06 -1.66 -4.35
C LEU A 22 -4.38 -2.27 -4.86
N PRO A 23 -4.62 -3.57 -4.66
CA PRO A 23 -5.91 -4.19 -4.98
C PRO A 23 -7.09 -3.47 -4.30
N ALA A 24 -8.21 -3.37 -5.01
CA ALA A 24 -9.40 -2.65 -4.53
C ALA A 24 -9.86 -3.12 -3.14
N PHE A 25 -9.88 -4.43 -2.88
CA PHE A 25 -10.31 -4.97 -1.59
C PHE A 25 -9.42 -4.53 -0.41
N LEU A 26 -8.12 -4.29 -0.62
CA LEU A 26 -7.24 -3.74 0.42
C LEU A 26 -7.54 -2.27 0.64
N ARG A 27 -7.72 -1.50 -0.44
CA ARG A 27 -8.10 -0.10 -0.37
C ARG A 27 -9.40 0.07 0.43
N ASP A 28 -10.41 -0.72 0.11
CA ASP A 28 -11.74 -0.62 0.70
C ASP A 28 -11.73 -1.07 2.18
N LYS A 29 -10.96 -2.13 2.51
CA LYS A 29 -10.77 -2.60 3.89
C LYS A 29 -10.19 -1.52 4.82
N PHE A 30 -9.29 -0.68 4.31
CA PHE A 30 -8.63 0.38 5.08
C PHE A 30 -9.22 1.77 4.82
N ASN A 31 -10.34 1.86 4.09
CA ASN A 31 -11.00 3.11 3.69
C ASN A 31 -10.03 4.14 3.08
N LEU A 32 -9.09 3.66 2.25
CA LEU A 32 -8.11 4.51 1.58
C LEU A 32 -8.74 5.15 0.34
N GLN A 33 -8.49 6.43 0.13
CA GLN A 33 -8.93 7.20 -1.03
C GLN A 33 -7.73 7.77 -1.78
N ASN A 34 -7.94 8.21 -3.01
CA ASN A 34 -6.89 8.90 -3.75
C ASN A 34 -6.47 10.16 -2.98
N GLY A 35 -5.18 10.29 -2.69
CA GLY A 35 -4.63 11.38 -1.88
C GLY A 35 -4.67 11.14 -0.36
N SER A 36 -5.11 9.97 0.11
CA SER A 36 -4.92 9.56 1.51
C SER A 36 -3.44 9.53 1.84
N LEU A 37 -3.09 10.05 3.02
CA LEU A 37 -1.76 9.93 3.57
C LEU A 37 -1.61 8.57 4.25
N VAL A 38 -0.48 7.94 4.04
CA VAL A 38 -0.10 6.69 4.70
C VAL A 38 1.29 6.85 5.26
N ASP A 39 1.55 6.15 6.35
CA ASP A 39 2.89 5.93 6.85
C ASP A 39 3.44 4.64 6.25
N ILE A 40 4.72 4.64 5.90
CA ILE A 40 5.38 3.51 5.25
C ILE A 40 6.61 3.14 6.08
N ASP A 41 6.61 1.92 6.58
CA ASP A 41 7.70 1.36 7.37
C ASP A 41 8.12 -0.02 6.83
N THR A 42 9.18 -0.60 7.39
CA THR A 42 9.69 -1.92 7.04
C THR A 42 10.16 -2.67 8.28
N ASP A 43 9.82 -3.96 8.39
CA ASP A 43 10.39 -4.87 9.38
C ASP A 43 11.64 -5.60 8.86
N GLY A 44 12.16 -5.18 7.70
CA GLY A 44 13.28 -5.82 7.00
C GLY A 44 12.87 -6.99 6.09
N LYS A 45 11.64 -7.50 6.22
CA LYS A 45 11.09 -8.58 5.38
C LYS A 45 9.84 -8.13 4.60
N ASN A 46 9.06 -7.25 5.19
CA ASN A 46 7.77 -6.77 4.71
C ASN A 46 7.74 -5.24 4.73
N ILE A 47 7.10 -4.67 3.71
CA ILE A 47 6.71 -3.25 3.74
C ILE A 47 5.38 -3.17 4.48
N ILE A 48 5.34 -2.33 5.51
CA ILE A 48 4.17 -2.08 6.34
C ILE A 48 3.61 -0.72 5.93
N ILE A 49 2.35 -0.71 5.50
CA ILE A 49 1.65 0.52 5.09
C ILE A 49 0.51 0.75 6.08
N THR A 50 0.60 1.85 6.82
CA THR A 50 -0.38 2.19 7.86
C THR A 50 -1.15 3.43 7.43
N PRO A 51 -2.50 3.40 7.37
CA PRO A 51 -3.29 4.60 7.10
C PRO A 51 -2.99 5.70 8.13
N LYS A 52 -2.68 6.91 7.67
CA LYS A 52 -2.53 8.07 8.55
C LYS A 52 -3.85 8.83 8.55
N ASN A 53 -4.54 8.85 9.69
CA ASN A 53 -5.72 9.69 9.84
C ASN A 53 -5.32 11.16 9.64
N LYS A 54 -6.09 11.89 8.83
CA LYS A 54 -5.87 13.33 8.60
C LYS A 54 -6.09 14.20 9.86
N ASN A 55 -6.51 13.57 10.96
CA ASN A 55 -6.69 14.18 12.27
C ASN A 55 -5.73 13.50 13.26
N GLY A 56 -4.44 13.86 13.19
CA GLY A 56 -3.55 13.72 14.33
C GLY A 56 -3.75 14.94 15.22
N VAL A 57 -4.31 14.74 16.41
CA VAL A 57 -3.90 15.54 17.57
C VAL A 57 -2.47 15.14 17.90
#